data_AF-A0A976KUR9-F1
#
_entry.id   AF-A0A976KUR9-F1
#
_cell.length_a   1.000
_cell.length_b   1.000
_cell.length_c   1.000
_cell.angle_alpha   90.00
_cell.angle_beta   90.00
_cell.angle_gamma   90.00
#
_symmetry.space_group_name_H-M   'P 1'
#
loop_
_entity.id
_entity.type
_entity.pdbx_description
1 polymer ?
#
loop_
_entity_poly.entity_id
_entity_poly.type
_entity_poly.pdbx_seq_one_letter_code
_entity_poly.pdbx_strand_id
1 'polypeptide(L)'
;MGEVPTGDDENGHEPDAEPGCKNIDFLFVIDNSGSMGDEQQNLRTSVPEFITSINSILELDAINLMVNATDDYAINNQDPCTGLGASVMVSEGGECGPYAGGSHFMTEADDLNEAFECAANLGVAGDGTGNERPMDAVKEAIGGGLECNDGFVRDDALLVVTVITDEDDAPGDPDGHSNSSGDPEEWFEKVVDAKDGNVDHVVALALVGVEKPNECPPFQWNGQTGAEINTSIREWVDMFGDYGFVGDVCASSYGPFFEAALKVIEEACEEFPPQ
;
A
#
# COMPACT_ATOMS: atom_id res chain seq x y z
N MET A 1 -43.73 -1.66 -59.59
CA MET A 1 -42.51 -2.38 -59.20
C MET A 1 -41.82 -1.44 -58.22
N GLY A 2 -42.00 -1.70 -56.93
CA GLY A 2 -41.50 -0.82 -55.87
C GLY A 2 -40.00 -1.00 -55.69
N GLU A 3 -39.29 0.11 -55.54
CA GLU A 3 -37.91 0.13 -55.07
C GLU A 3 -37.90 -0.23 -53.58
N VAL A 4 -37.01 -1.16 -53.22
CA VAL A 4 -36.69 -1.52 -51.84
C VAL A 4 -35.30 -0.94 -51.54
N PRO A 5 -35.14 -0.05 -50.55
CA PRO A 5 -33.85 0.30 -49.99
C PRO A 5 -33.70 -0.32 -48.59
N THR A 6 -32.69 -1.16 -48.38
CA THR A 6 -32.18 -1.62 -47.05
C THR A 6 -30.97 -2.50 -47.35
N GLY A 7 -29.80 -2.42 -46.75
CA GLY A 7 -29.25 -1.64 -45.65
C GLY A 7 -27.83 -2.20 -45.47
N ASP A 8 -26.86 -1.33 -45.22
CA ASP A 8 -25.50 -1.74 -44.90
C ASP A 8 -25.52 -2.41 -43.51
N ASP A 9 -25.24 -3.70 -43.45
CA ASP A 9 -24.95 -4.39 -42.19
C ASP A 9 -23.55 -3.95 -41.74
N GLU A 10 -23.49 -2.83 -41.02
CA GLU A 10 -22.36 -2.51 -40.15
C GLU A 10 -22.38 -3.49 -38.99
N ASN A 11 -21.66 -4.59 -39.16
CA ASN A 11 -21.30 -5.48 -38.08
C ASN A 11 -20.21 -4.76 -37.26
N GLY A 12 -20.64 -3.81 -36.42
CA GLY A 12 -19.81 -3.17 -35.41
C GLY A 12 -19.41 -4.20 -34.37
N HIS A 13 -18.28 -4.84 -34.59
CA HIS A 13 -17.51 -5.43 -33.51
C HIS A 13 -16.94 -4.25 -32.72
N GLU A 14 -17.62 -3.87 -31.63
CA GLU A 14 -16.92 -3.16 -30.55
C GLU A 14 -15.70 -4.03 -30.23
N PRO A 15 -14.47 -3.48 -30.30
CA PRO A 15 -13.32 -4.24 -29.86
C PRO A 15 -13.59 -4.62 -28.41
N ASP A 16 -13.56 -5.92 -28.11
CA ASP A 16 -13.61 -6.40 -26.74
C ASP A 16 -12.55 -5.59 -25.96
N ALA A 17 -12.96 -4.90 -24.90
CA ALA A 17 -12.02 -4.17 -24.07
C ALA A 17 -10.94 -5.18 -23.63
N GLU A 18 -9.69 -4.86 -23.91
CA GLU A 18 -8.59 -5.76 -23.56
C GLU A 18 -8.52 -5.83 -22.02
N PRO A 19 -8.49 -7.03 -21.43
CA PRO A 19 -8.28 -7.18 -19.99
C PRO A 19 -6.94 -6.56 -19.60
N GLY A 20 -6.85 -6.04 -18.37
CA GLY A 20 -5.72 -5.21 -17.96
C GLY A 20 -6.12 -4.09 -17.03
N CYS A 21 -5.46 -3.97 -15.88
CA CYS A 21 -5.58 -2.79 -15.05
C CYS A 21 -5.04 -1.56 -15.82
N LYS A 22 -5.82 -0.49 -15.91
CA LYS A 22 -5.35 0.82 -16.44
C LYS A 22 -5.03 1.82 -15.34
N ASN A 23 -5.57 1.56 -14.15
CA ASN A 23 -5.44 2.41 -12.99
C ASN A 23 -4.95 1.56 -11.81
N ILE A 24 -4.04 2.12 -11.00
CA ILE A 24 -3.57 1.47 -9.77
C ILE A 24 -3.57 2.47 -8.62
N ASP A 25 -4.04 2.04 -7.46
CA ASP A 25 -3.98 2.77 -6.19
C ASP A 25 -2.96 2.08 -5.27
N PHE A 26 -1.86 2.74 -4.95
CA PHE A 26 -0.83 2.25 -4.03
C PHE A 26 -1.01 2.85 -2.65
N LEU A 27 -1.22 1.99 -1.66
CA LEU A 27 -1.21 2.37 -0.25
C LEU A 27 0.06 1.84 0.41
N PHE A 28 0.90 2.73 0.92
CA PHE A 28 2.05 2.37 1.76
C PHE A 28 1.74 2.75 3.21
N VAL A 29 1.68 1.73 4.07
CA VAL A 29 1.55 1.89 5.53
C VAL A 29 2.90 1.61 6.14
N ILE A 30 3.54 2.66 6.69
CA ILE A 30 4.94 2.62 7.10
C ILE A 30 5.05 2.79 8.60
N ASP A 31 5.72 1.85 9.23
CA ASP A 31 6.07 1.92 10.64
C ASP A 31 7.08 3.04 10.92
N ASN A 32 6.70 3.91 11.85
CA ASN A 32 7.45 5.09 12.28
C ASN A 32 7.99 4.98 13.71
N SER A 33 8.09 3.76 14.23
CA SER A 33 8.73 3.42 15.49
C SER A 33 10.24 3.75 15.49
N GLY A 34 10.83 3.68 16.68
CA GLY A 34 12.23 4.01 16.94
C GLY A 34 13.26 3.17 16.16
N SER A 35 12.91 1.93 15.83
CA SER A 35 13.79 0.94 15.20
C SER A 35 13.78 1.03 13.67
N MET A 36 12.71 1.53 13.07
CA MET A 36 12.44 1.53 11.62
C MET A 36 13.32 2.47 10.78
N GLY A 37 14.37 3.06 11.33
CA GLY A 37 15.17 4.07 10.66
C GLY A 37 15.91 3.56 9.41
N ASP A 38 16.49 2.36 9.50
CA ASP A 38 17.23 1.75 8.40
C ASP A 38 16.24 1.19 7.35
N GLU A 39 15.12 0.65 7.81
CA GLU A 39 14.03 0.08 7.03
C GLU A 39 13.33 1.17 6.19
N GLN A 40 13.02 2.34 6.77
CA GLN A 40 12.50 3.50 6.05
C GLN A 40 13.50 3.99 4.99
N GLN A 41 14.81 3.99 5.28
CA GLN A 41 15.83 4.34 4.29
C GLN A 41 15.87 3.35 3.13
N ASN A 42 15.80 2.05 3.40
CA ASN A 42 15.75 1.00 2.38
C ASN A 42 14.51 1.14 1.50
N LEU A 43 13.37 1.47 2.09
CA LEU A 43 12.12 1.75 1.38
C LEU A 43 12.26 2.95 0.44
N ARG A 44 12.71 4.11 0.95
CA ARG A 44 12.91 5.31 0.13
C ARG A 44 13.93 5.11 -0.99
N THR A 45 14.90 4.22 -0.80
CA THR A 45 15.89 3.89 -1.82
C THR A 45 15.33 2.97 -2.92
N SER A 46 14.39 2.10 -2.59
CA SER A 46 13.93 1.03 -3.50
C SER A 46 12.65 1.39 -4.28
N VAL A 47 11.72 2.11 -3.65
CA VAL A 47 10.41 2.43 -4.24
C VAL A 47 10.48 3.30 -5.50
N PRO A 48 11.41 4.28 -5.66
CA PRO A 48 11.49 5.06 -6.88
C PRO A 48 11.71 4.24 -8.17
N GLU A 49 12.56 3.21 -8.10
CA GLU A 49 12.79 2.30 -9.22
C GLU A 49 11.57 1.39 -9.47
N PHE A 50 10.89 0.97 -8.40
CA PHE A 50 9.65 0.20 -8.48
C PHE A 50 8.52 0.98 -9.18
N ILE A 51 8.25 2.23 -8.77
CA ILE A 51 7.23 3.09 -9.41
C ILE A 51 7.57 3.32 -10.89
N THR A 52 8.85 3.60 -11.17
CA THR A 52 9.33 3.77 -12.56
C THR A 52 9.08 2.51 -13.40
N SER A 53 9.34 1.34 -12.83
CA SER A 53 9.17 0.05 -13.52
C SER A 53 7.69 -0.26 -13.77
N ILE A 54 6.83 -0.06 -12.76
CA ILE A 54 5.37 -0.24 -12.90
C ILE A 54 4.82 0.63 -14.02
N ASN A 55 5.12 1.92 -14.01
CA ASN A 55 4.61 2.85 -15.01
C ASN A 55 5.12 2.50 -16.42
N SER A 56 6.34 1.98 -16.52
CA SER A 56 6.92 1.56 -17.80
C SER A 56 6.37 0.24 -18.34
N ILE A 57 5.97 -0.70 -17.49
CA ILE A 57 5.56 -2.05 -17.91
C ILE A 57 4.06 -2.12 -18.16
N LEU A 58 3.26 -1.53 -17.28
CA LEU A 58 1.80 -1.68 -17.30
C LEU A 58 1.08 -0.63 -18.17
N GLU A 59 1.80 0.38 -18.68
CA GLU A 59 1.23 1.48 -19.48
C GLU A 59 -0.04 2.07 -18.84
N LEU A 60 0.07 2.46 -17.57
CA LEU A 60 -1.05 2.96 -16.76
C LEU A 60 -1.55 4.31 -17.27
N ASP A 61 -2.86 4.51 -17.19
CA ASP A 61 -3.53 5.78 -17.48
C ASP A 61 -3.50 6.72 -16.27
N ALA A 62 -3.68 6.19 -15.05
CA ALA A 62 -3.62 6.98 -13.82
C ALA A 62 -3.16 6.19 -12.59
N ILE A 63 -2.41 6.86 -11.72
CA ILE A 63 -1.89 6.29 -10.47
C ILE A 63 -2.37 7.15 -9.31
N ASN A 64 -2.85 6.53 -8.25
CA ASN A 64 -2.91 7.17 -6.94
C ASN A 64 -1.85 6.55 -6.04
N LEU A 65 -1.12 7.36 -5.29
CA LEU A 65 -0.17 6.86 -4.28
C LEU A 65 -0.38 7.58 -2.95
N MET A 66 -0.66 6.81 -1.91
CA MET A 66 -0.82 7.27 -0.53
C MET A 66 0.27 6.66 0.35
N VAL A 67 0.82 7.49 1.25
CA VAL A 67 1.66 7.05 2.35
C VAL A 67 0.97 7.44 3.65
N ASN A 68 0.89 6.52 4.60
CA ASN A 68 0.50 6.81 5.98
C ASN A 68 1.42 6.10 6.99
N ALA A 69 1.24 6.45 8.25
CA ALA A 69 1.98 5.90 9.37
C ALA A 69 1.15 4.87 10.15
N THR A 70 1.81 4.02 10.93
CA THR A 70 1.20 3.01 11.81
C THR A 70 0.66 3.57 13.12
N ASP A 71 0.95 4.84 13.42
CA ASP A 71 0.46 5.52 14.62
C ASP A 71 -0.25 6.86 14.32
N ASP A 72 -0.66 7.56 15.38
CA ASP A 72 -1.21 8.91 15.27
C ASP A 72 -0.08 9.92 14.99
N TYR A 73 0.35 9.96 13.72
CA TYR A 73 1.53 10.69 13.27
C TYR A 73 1.40 12.21 13.44
N ALA A 74 1.87 12.70 14.59
CA ALA A 74 1.65 14.08 15.05
C ALA A 74 2.24 15.16 14.13
N ILE A 75 3.26 14.82 13.31
CA ILE A 75 3.87 15.73 12.35
C ILE A 75 2.88 16.05 11.22
N ASN A 76 2.08 15.07 10.81
CA ASN A 76 1.09 15.20 9.75
C ASN A 76 -0.27 15.73 10.26
N ASN A 77 -0.28 16.49 11.35
CA ASN A 77 -1.49 17.03 11.96
C ASN A 77 -2.04 18.24 11.17
N GLN A 78 -2.45 18.01 9.91
CA GLN A 78 -2.99 18.99 8.99
C GLN A 78 -4.51 18.83 8.88
N ASP A 79 -5.31 19.75 9.43
CA ASP A 79 -6.78 19.73 9.27
C ASP A 79 -7.17 19.76 7.77
N PRO A 80 -8.01 18.84 7.25
CA PRO A 80 -8.79 17.81 7.99
C PRO A 80 -8.13 16.43 8.09
N CYS A 81 -6.94 16.22 7.52
CA CYS A 81 -6.13 14.99 7.67
C CYS A 81 -5.45 14.92 9.04
N THR A 82 -6.23 14.62 10.08
CA THR A 82 -5.69 14.34 11.42
C THR A 82 -6.10 12.95 11.87
N GLY A 83 -5.13 12.14 12.31
CA GLY A 83 -5.36 10.81 12.88
C GLY A 83 -4.80 9.67 12.05
N LEU A 84 -4.81 8.48 12.65
CA LEU A 84 -4.39 7.22 12.03
C LEU A 84 -5.05 6.99 10.66
N GLY A 85 -4.26 6.56 9.68
CA GLY A 85 -4.72 6.29 8.31
C GLY A 85 -4.78 7.52 7.40
N ALA A 86 -4.58 8.73 7.92
CA ALA A 86 -4.55 9.95 7.11
C ALA A 86 -3.30 10.00 6.23
N SER A 87 -3.48 10.38 4.96
CA SER A 87 -2.36 10.53 4.02
C SER A 87 -1.37 11.60 4.48
N VAL A 88 -0.08 11.30 4.33
CA VAL A 88 1.03 12.17 4.71
C VAL A 88 1.16 13.33 3.74
N MET A 89 1.02 14.55 4.28
CA MET A 89 1.20 15.83 3.60
C MET A 89 2.41 16.60 4.16
N VAL A 90 2.79 16.31 5.41
CA VAL A 90 3.96 16.84 6.09
C VAL A 90 4.67 15.70 6.81
N SER A 91 5.98 15.60 6.64
CA SER A 91 6.82 14.60 7.27
C SER A 91 8.04 15.24 7.95
N GLU A 92 8.95 14.44 8.53
CA GLU A 92 10.27 14.94 8.98
C GLU A 92 11.10 15.50 7.81
N GLY A 93 10.79 15.11 6.56
CA GLY A 93 11.35 15.68 5.35
C GLY A 93 10.90 17.11 5.04
N GLY A 94 9.79 17.57 5.62
CA GLY A 94 9.20 18.89 5.39
C GLY A 94 7.77 18.82 4.85
N GLU A 95 7.35 19.87 4.13
CA GLU A 95 6.06 19.92 3.43
C GLU A 95 6.16 19.09 2.14
N CYS A 96 5.42 17.97 2.08
CA CYS A 96 5.40 17.07 0.92
C CYS A 96 4.28 17.43 -0.06
N GLY A 97 3.16 17.95 0.46
CA GLY A 97 2.09 18.54 -0.33
C GLY A 97 2.13 20.08 -0.39
N PRO A 98 1.15 20.73 -1.04
CA PRO A 98 0.01 20.11 -1.72
C PRO A 98 0.45 19.33 -2.97
N TYR A 99 -0.15 18.16 -3.17
CA TYR A 99 0.06 17.38 -4.39
C TYR A 99 -0.64 18.02 -5.60
N ALA A 100 -0.11 17.75 -6.79
CA ALA A 100 -0.48 18.42 -8.03
C ALA A 100 -1.95 18.24 -8.40
N GLY A 101 -2.54 17.09 -8.07
CA GLY A 101 -3.96 16.78 -8.29
C GLY A 101 -4.93 17.55 -7.37
N GLY A 102 -4.43 18.20 -6.32
CA GLY A 102 -5.26 18.84 -5.29
C GLY A 102 -5.90 17.86 -4.29
N SER A 103 -5.63 16.56 -4.44
CA SER A 103 -5.88 15.49 -3.48
C SER A 103 -4.87 15.53 -2.32
N HIS A 104 -5.14 14.76 -1.26
CA HIS A 104 -4.17 14.50 -0.19
C HIS A 104 -3.26 13.29 -0.46
N PHE A 105 -3.36 12.69 -1.63
CA PHE A 105 -2.47 11.63 -2.12
C PHE A 105 -1.87 12.06 -3.46
N MET A 106 -0.76 11.44 -3.83
CA MET A 106 -0.01 11.74 -5.06
C MET A 106 -0.72 11.13 -6.27
N THR A 107 -0.52 11.75 -7.42
CA THR A 107 -1.07 11.33 -8.72
C THR A 107 0.03 11.27 -9.79
N GLU A 108 -0.27 10.78 -10.98
CA GLU A 108 0.66 10.83 -12.12
C GLU A 108 1.07 12.26 -12.55
N ALA A 109 0.37 13.29 -12.04
CA ALA A 109 0.73 14.69 -12.25
C ALA A 109 1.89 15.16 -11.34
N ASP A 110 2.24 14.40 -10.30
CA ASP A 110 3.33 14.67 -9.37
C ASP A 110 4.67 14.08 -9.87
N ASP A 111 5.79 14.61 -9.35
CA ASP A 111 7.04 13.84 -9.37
C ASP A 111 6.93 12.76 -8.28
N LEU A 112 6.40 11.59 -8.65
CA LEU A 112 6.11 10.51 -7.70
C LEU A 112 7.35 10.07 -6.90
N ASN A 113 8.55 10.18 -7.47
CA ASN A 113 9.78 9.80 -6.77
C ASN A 113 10.11 10.82 -5.68
N GLU A 114 10.10 12.10 -6.00
CA GLU A 114 10.37 13.18 -5.03
C GLU A 114 9.28 13.24 -3.95
N ALA A 115 8.01 13.12 -4.36
CA ALA A 115 6.88 13.16 -3.45
C ALA A 115 6.87 11.95 -2.50
N PHE A 116 7.11 10.74 -3.02
CA PHE A 116 7.24 9.54 -2.19
C PHE A 116 8.40 9.64 -1.20
N GLU A 117 9.58 10.08 -1.67
CA GLU A 117 10.76 10.24 -0.80
C GLU A 117 10.47 11.19 0.36
N CYS A 118 9.73 12.29 0.12
CA CYS A 118 9.29 13.17 1.18
C CYS A 118 8.31 12.48 2.14
N ALA A 119 7.21 11.92 1.62
CA ALA A 119 6.14 11.38 2.45
C ALA A 119 6.57 10.15 3.25
N ALA A 120 7.44 9.31 2.71
CA ALA A 120 8.02 8.14 3.40
C ALA A 120 9.18 8.49 4.34
N ASN A 121 9.50 9.78 4.52
CA ASN A 121 10.43 10.23 5.57
C ASN A 121 9.69 10.61 6.84
N LEU A 122 9.04 9.61 7.46
CA LEU A 122 8.22 9.79 8.65
C LEU A 122 9.07 10.14 9.89
N GLY A 123 10.31 9.67 9.90
CA GLY A 123 11.14 9.68 11.10
C GLY A 123 10.77 8.53 12.02
N VAL A 124 11.44 8.49 13.17
CA VAL A 124 11.41 7.35 14.12
C VAL A 124 10.93 7.79 15.51
N ALA A 125 10.26 8.93 15.59
CA ALA A 125 9.82 9.48 16.87
C ALA A 125 8.60 8.73 17.43
N GLY A 126 7.80 8.13 16.54
CA GLY A 126 6.44 7.68 16.83
C GLY A 126 5.56 8.75 17.49
N ASP A 127 4.45 8.30 18.04
CA ASP A 127 3.58 9.06 18.95
C ASP A 127 4.05 8.98 20.43
N GLY A 128 5.10 8.18 20.67
CA GLY A 128 5.70 7.94 21.99
C GLY A 128 4.95 6.97 22.89
N THR A 129 3.90 6.30 22.37
CA THR A 129 3.14 5.27 23.08
C THR A 129 3.65 3.85 22.83
N GLY A 130 4.37 3.65 21.71
CA GLY A 130 4.81 2.33 21.22
C GLY A 130 3.67 1.48 20.66
N ASN A 131 2.51 2.07 20.40
CA ASN A 131 1.39 1.36 19.80
C ASN A 131 1.49 1.47 18.26
N GLU A 132 2.17 0.52 17.65
CA GLU A 132 2.18 0.39 16.20
C GLU A 132 0.90 -0.36 15.77
N ARG A 133 0.02 0.31 15.02
CA ARG A 133 -1.29 -0.22 14.60
C ARG A 133 -1.43 -0.24 13.07
N PRO A 134 -0.56 -1.00 12.36
CA PRO A 134 -0.52 -0.98 10.90
C PRO A 134 -1.85 -1.37 10.26
N MET A 135 -2.55 -2.38 10.78
CA MET A 135 -3.80 -2.81 10.18
C MET A 135 -4.98 -1.89 10.53
N ASP A 136 -4.98 -1.20 11.67
CA ASP A 136 -5.92 -0.09 11.86
C ASP A 136 -5.63 1.06 10.87
N ALA A 137 -4.36 1.38 10.60
CA ALA A 137 -3.99 2.39 9.59
C ALA A 137 -4.44 2.00 8.17
N VAL A 138 -4.30 0.74 7.76
CA VAL A 138 -4.85 0.23 6.50
C VAL A 138 -6.36 0.46 6.46
N LYS A 139 -7.10 0.00 7.49
CA LYS A 139 -8.57 0.06 7.52
C LYS A 139 -9.11 1.49 7.52
N GLU A 140 -8.48 2.39 8.27
CA GLU A 140 -8.89 3.81 8.30
C GLU A 140 -8.58 4.50 6.97
N ALA A 141 -7.47 4.15 6.32
CA ALA A 141 -7.09 4.76 5.04
C ALA A 141 -8.07 4.46 3.91
N ILE A 142 -8.55 3.21 3.83
CA ILE A 142 -9.44 2.72 2.76
C ILE A 142 -10.93 2.75 3.13
N GLY A 143 -11.24 2.90 4.42
CA GLY A 143 -12.61 2.74 4.94
C GLY A 143 -13.55 3.92 4.68
N GLY A 144 -13.09 4.99 4.02
CA GLY A 144 -13.88 6.19 3.70
C GLY A 144 -14.29 7.03 4.92
N GLY A 145 -13.73 6.75 6.11
CA GLY A 145 -14.00 7.51 7.33
C GLY A 145 -13.24 8.84 7.42
N LEU A 146 -12.17 8.98 6.63
CA LEU A 146 -11.35 10.17 6.54
C LEU A 146 -11.68 10.90 5.24
N GLU A 147 -12.47 11.97 5.32
CA GLU A 147 -12.85 12.79 4.15
C GLU A 147 -11.63 13.27 3.34
N CYS A 148 -10.46 13.38 3.98
CA CYS A 148 -9.27 13.82 3.30
C CYS A 148 -8.65 12.75 2.37
N ASN A 149 -8.98 11.47 2.59
CA ASN A 149 -8.59 10.37 1.70
C ASN A 149 -9.61 10.14 0.56
N ASP A 150 -10.66 10.97 0.47
CA ASP A 150 -11.71 10.83 -0.53
C ASP A 150 -11.15 10.73 -1.96
N GLY A 151 -11.61 9.73 -2.69
CA GLY A 151 -11.18 9.46 -4.07
C GLY A 151 -9.86 8.70 -4.20
N PHE A 152 -9.23 8.30 -3.09
CA PHE A 152 -8.03 7.47 -3.14
C PHE A 152 -8.31 6.07 -3.72
N VAL A 153 -9.27 5.34 -3.13
CA VAL A 153 -9.68 4.01 -3.62
C VAL A 153 -10.68 4.20 -4.75
N ARG A 154 -10.30 3.80 -5.96
CA ARG A 154 -11.13 3.88 -7.17
C ARG A 154 -11.66 2.50 -7.54
N ASP A 155 -12.93 2.38 -7.88
CA ASP A 155 -13.57 1.09 -8.23
C ASP A 155 -12.86 0.40 -9.41
N ASP A 156 -12.38 1.20 -10.37
CA ASP A 156 -11.78 0.79 -11.63
C ASP A 156 -10.25 0.65 -11.59
N ALA A 157 -9.64 0.78 -10.40
CA ALA A 157 -8.20 0.61 -10.18
C ALA A 157 -7.89 -0.68 -9.41
N LEU A 158 -6.72 -1.29 -9.67
CA LEU A 158 -6.17 -2.31 -8.79
C LEU A 158 -5.69 -1.64 -7.49
N LEU A 159 -6.06 -2.17 -6.32
CA LEU A 159 -5.57 -1.68 -5.03
C LEU A 159 -4.35 -2.48 -4.60
N VAL A 160 -3.20 -1.84 -4.44
CA VAL A 160 -1.97 -2.45 -3.95
C VAL A 160 -1.67 -1.92 -2.55
N VAL A 161 -1.85 -2.76 -1.53
CA VAL A 161 -1.59 -2.41 -0.13
C VAL A 161 -0.23 -2.96 0.28
N THR A 162 0.69 -2.09 0.67
CA THR A 162 2.02 -2.44 1.17
C THR A 162 2.16 -2.02 2.62
N VAL A 163 2.33 -3.00 3.52
CA VAL A 163 2.60 -2.76 4.94
C VAL A 163 4.07 -3.02 5.23
N ILE A 164 4.71 -2.14 5.99
CA ILE A 164 6.09 -2.34 6.46
C ILE A 164 6.18 -2.05 7.96
N THR A 165 6.61 -3.05 8.73
CA THR A 165 6.79 -2.96 10.18
C THR A 165 7.77 -4.03 10.65
N ASP A 166 8.54 -3.73 11.69
CA ASP A 166 9.39 -4.69 12.37
C ASP A 166 8.75 -5.25 13.66
N GLU A 167 7.50 -4.89 13.94
CA GLU A 167 6.70 -5.38 15.08
C GLU A 167 5.66 -6.43 14.65
N ASP A 168 5.19 -7.25 15.60
CA ASP A 168 4.05 -8.16 15.39
C ASP A 168 2.73 -7.46 15.77
N ASP A 169 1.75 -7.52 14.87
CA ASP A 169 0.40 -6.96 15.11
C ASP A 169 -0.54 -7.98 15.79
N ALA A 170 0.02 -9.08 16.32
CA ALA A 170 -0.71 -10.16 16.96
C ALA A 170 -1.06 -9.84 18.42
N PRO A 171 -2.25 -10.23 18.92
CA PRO A 171 -2.64 -9.92 20.29
C PRO A 171 -1.69 -10.53 21.32
N GLY A 172 -1.37 -9.75 22.35
CA GLY A 172 -0.58 -10.23 23.49
C GLY A 172 0.89 -9.81 23.46
N ASP A 173 1.16 -8.63 22.90
CA ASP A 173 2.46 -7.97 23.02
C ASP A 173 2.95 -8.01 24.49
N PRO A 174 4.13 -8.62 24.75
CA PRO A 174 4.71 -8.70 26.09
C PRO A 174 5.02 -7.34 26.72
N ASP A 175 5.18 -6.28 25.93
CA ASP A 175 5.47 -4.93 26.39
C ASP A 175 4.20 -4.11 26.70
N GLY A 176 3.03 -4.65 26.34
CA GLY A 176 1.72 -4.15 26.74
C GLY A 176 1.20 -3.01 25.88
N HIS A 177 1.74 -2.85 24.68
CA HIS A 177 1.25 -1.95 23.65
C HIS A 177 -0.07 -2.47 23.05
N SER A 178 -0.82 -1.55 22.46
CA SER A 178 -2.10 -1.83 21.81
C SER A 178 -1.85 -2.06 20.33
N ASN A 179 -2.09 -3.30 19.91
CA ASN A 179 -2.04 -3.71 18.50
C ASN A 179 -3.32 -3.30 17.78
N SER A 180 -3.33 -3.45 16.46
CA SER A 180 -4.50 -3.18 15.64
C SER A 180 -5.71 -3.97 16.12
N SER A 181 -6.88 -3.32 16.06
CA SER A 181 -8.14 -3.99 16.40
C SER A 181 -8.53 -5.05 15.36
N GLY A 182 -9.14 -6.14 15.82
CA GLY A 182 -9.61 -7.24 14.97
C GLY A 182 -8.58 -8.34 14.79
N ASP A 183 -8.73 -9.13 13.74
CA ASP A 183 -7.87 -10.25 13.38
C ASP A 183 -7.63 -10.29 11.86
N PRO A 184 -6.72 -11.16 11.36
CA PRO A 184 -6.41 -11.23 9.93
C PRO A 184 -7.62 -11.44 9.01
N GLU A 185 -8.64 -12.18 9.45
CA GLU A 185 -9.86 -12.42 8.66
C GLU A 185 -10.68 -11.13 8.56
N GLU A 186 -10.88 -10.42 9.68
CA GLU A 186 -11.58 -9.13 9.68
C GLU A 186 -10.83 -8.06 8.85
N TRP A 187 -9.50 -8.06 8.87
CA TRP A 187 -8.70 -7.13 8.05
C TRP A 187 -8.80 -7.46 6.57
N PHE A 188 -8.77 -8.75 6.21
CA PHE A 188 -8.96 -9.22 4.84
C PHE A 188 -10.33 -8.79 4.30
N GLU A 189 -11.41 -9.09 5.04
CA GLU A 189 -12.77 -8.72 4.67
C GLU A 189 -12.88 -7.20 4.44
N LYS A 190 -12.30 -6.39 5.32
CA LYS A 190 -12.35 -4.94 5.21
C LYS A 190 -11.66 -4.39 3.96
N VAL A 191 -10.53 -4.98 3.57
CA VAL A 191 -9.79 -4.57 2.36
C VAL A 191 -10.52 -5.02 1.10
N VAL A 192 -11.06 -6.24 1.09
CA VAL A 192 -11.81 -6.77 -0.04
C VAL A 192 -13.16 -6.05 -0.23
N ASP A 193 -13.82 -5.66 0.87
CA ASP A 193 -15.04 -4.84 0.84
C ASP A 193 -14.80 -3.45 0.23
N ALA A 194 -13.60 -2.89 0.36
CA ALA A 194 -13.24 -1.63 -0.33
C ALA A 194 -13.19 -1.78 -1.86
N LYS A 195 -13.21 -3.01 -2.36
CA LYS A 195 -13.26 -3.38 -3.78
C LYS A 195 -14.51 -4.19 -4.13
N ASP A 196 -15.64 -3.85 -3.49
CA ASP A 196 -16.96 -4.47 -3.73
C ASP A 196 -16.99 -5.99 -3.53
N GLY A 197 -16.13 -6.51 -2.65
CA GLY A 197 -16.03 -7.94 -2.40
C GLY A 197 -15.15 -8.70 -3.41
N ASN A 198 -14.42 -7.99 -4.28
CA ASN A 198 -13.58 -8.62 -5.29
C ASN A 198 -12.11 -8.74 -4.83
N VAL A 199 -11.74 -9.94 -4.39
CA VAL A 199 -10.37 -10.25 -3.95
C VAL A 199 -9.36 -10.10 -5.09
N ASP A 200 -9.75 -10.34 -6.34
CA ASP A 200 -8.86 -10.25 -7.50
C ASP A 200 -8.49 -8.80 -7.86
N HIS A 201 -9.14 -7.82 -7.20
CA HIS A 201 -8.85 -6.40 -7.38
C HIS A 201 -7.90 -5.85 -6.29
N VAL A 202 -7.28 -6.73 -5.51
CA VAL A 202 -6.37 -6.36 -4.42
C VAL A 202 -5.07 -7.17 -4.52
N VAL A 203 -3.94 -6.49 -4.36
CA VAL A 203 -2.63 -7.09 -4.09
C VAL A 203 -2.18 -6.69 -2.69
N ALA A 204 -1.81 -7.67 -1.88
CA ALA A 204 -1.35 -7.47 -0.50
C ALA A 204 0.15 -7.76 -0.39
N LEU A 205 0.93 -6.76 0.02
CA LEU A 205 2.36 -6.81 0.14
C LEU A 205 2.77 -6.50 1.59
N ALA A 206 3.73 -7.24 2.12
CA ALA A 206 4.24 -6.99 3.46
C ALA A 206 5.77 -7.14 3.52
N LEU A 207 6.45 -6.14 4.07
CA LEU A 207 7.84 -6.25 4.53
C LEU A 207 7.79 -6.32 6.06
N VAL A 208 7.92 -7.53 6.58
CA VAL A 208 7.79 -7.79 8.03
C VAL A 208 8.85 -8.76 8.52
N GLY A 209 8.97 -8.94 9.84
CA GLY A 209 9.86 -9.96 10.37
C GLY A 209 9.36 -11.38 10.02
N VAL A 210 10.23 -12.18 9.41
CA VAL A 210 9.92 -13.54 8.95
C VAL A 210 10.68 -14.62 9.73
N GLU A 211 10.26 -15.87 9.63
CA GLU A 211 10.98 -17.03 10.17
C GLU A 211 12.38 -17.19 9.54
N LYS A 212 13.33 -17.78 10.27
CA LYS A 212 14.67 -18.06 9.71
C LYS A 212 14.56 -19.10 8.58
N PRO A 213 15.36 -19.02 7.50
CA PRO A 213 16.45 -18.06 7.28
C PRO A 213 15.94 -16.66 6.88
N ASN A 214 16.51 -15.64 7.52
CA ASN A 214 16.23 -14.22 7.28
C ASN A 214 17.52 -13.40 7.54
N GLU A 215 17.55 -12.14 7.14
CA GLU A 215 18.67 -11.20 7.28
C GLU A 215 18.71 -10.49 8.65
N CYS A 216 17.68 -10.65 9.48
CA CYS A 216 17.66 -10.09 10.83
C CYS A 216 18.86 -10.56 11.66
N PRO A 217 19.32 -9.73 12.63
CA PRO A 217 20.38 -10.11 13.54
C PRO A 217 20.11 -11.46 14.26
N PRO A 218 21.15 -12.10 14.86
CA PRO A 218 20.99 -13.38 15.54
C PRO A 218 19.95 -13.38 16.68
N PHE A 219 19.68 -12.23 17.27
CA PHE A 219 18.54 -12.01 18.15
C PHE A 219 17.51 -11.26 17.33
N GLN A 220 16.35 -11.87 17.09
CA GLN A 220 15.35 -11.34 16.15
C GLN A 220 14.86 -9.96 16.56
N TRP A 221 14.76 -9.66 17.85
CA TRP A 221 14.40 -8.33 18.33
C TRP A 221 15.04 -8.03 19.68
N ASN A 222 15.41 -6.77 19.90
CA ASN A 222 15.91 -6.27 21.19
C ASN A 222 15.32 -4.91 21.60
N GLY A 223 14.26 -4.44 20.93
CA GLY A 223 13.69 -3.11 21.11
C GLY A 223 14.41 -1.97 20.37
N GLN A 224 15.44 -2.29 19.57
CA GLN A 224 16.23 -1.29 18.84
C GLN A 224 16.71 -1.75 17.46
N THR A 225 16.86 -3.05 17.26
CA THR A 225 17.39 -3.65 16.03
C THR A 225 16.78 -5.02 15.79
N GLY A 226 16.53 -5.35 14.52
CA GLY A 226 15.90 -6.59 14.08
C GLY A 226 14.39 -6.41 13.93
N ALA A 227 13.66 -7.51 13.83
CA ALA A 227 12.21 -7.54 13.73
C ALA A 227 11.64 -8.72 14.50
N GLU A 228 10.49 -8.50 15.15
CA GLU A 228 9.65 -9.58 15.65
C GLU A 228 9.11 -10.41 14.49
N ILE A 229 8.93 -11.72 14.70
CA ILE A 229 8.26 -12.53 13.69
C ILE A 229 6.80 -12.10 13.66
N ASN A 230 6.40 -11.41 12.60
CA ASN A 230 5.03 -10.97 12.44
C ASN A 230 4.17 -12.16 12.02
N THR A 231 3.19 -12.54 12.83
CA THR A 231 2.34 -13.69 12.55
C THR A 231 1.03 -13.28 11.88
N SER A 232 0.40 -12.22 12.38
CA SER A 232 -0.93 -11.80 11.93
C SER A 232 -0.94 -11.16 10.53
N ILE A 233 0.00 -10.27 10.22
CA ILE A 233 0.06 -9.63 8.88
C ILE A 233 0.48 -10.66 7.83
N ARG A 234 1.31 -11.63 8.20
CA ARG A 234 1.65 -12.76 7.32
C ARG A 234 0.43 -13.63 7.01
N GLU A 235 -0.36 -13.97 8.02
CA GLU A 235 -1.63 -14.68 7.81
C GLU A 235 -2.59 -13.89 6.93
N TRP A 236 -2.69 -12.57 7.14
CA TRP A 236 -3.51 -11.67 6.30
C TRP A 236 -3.04 -11.65 4.84
N VAL A 237 -1.73 -11.54 4.58
CA VAL A 237 -1.18 -11.59 3.21
C VAL A 237 -1.46 -12.95 2.55
N ASP A 238 -1.28 -14.06 3.29
CA ASP A 238 -1.51 -15.41 2.77
C ASP A 238 -2.96 -15.63 2.30
N MET A 239 -3.94 -14.89 2.84
CA MET A 239 -5.35 -14.95 2.42
C MET A 239 -5.58 -14.45 0.99
N PHE A 240 -4.69 -13.61 0.43
CA PHE A 240 -4.76 -13.14 -0.96
C PHE A 240 -4.17 -14.14 -1.98
N GLY A 241 -3.68 -15.29 -1.51
CA GLY A 241 -3.17 -16.35 -2.38
C GLY A 241 -2.03 -15.87 -3.27
N ASP A 242 -2.19 -16.01 -4.59
CA ASP A 242 -1.17 -15.61 -5.57
C ASP A 242 -0.99 -14.08 -5.66
N TYR A 243 -1.93 -13.29 -5.13
CA TYR A 243 -1.84 -11.82 -5.03
C TYR A 243 -1.31 -11.33 -3.67
N GLY A 244 -0.81 -12.24 -2.85
CA GLY A 244 -0.11 -11.94 -1.59
C GLY A 244 1.40 -12.16 -1.70
N PHE A 245 2.21 -11.22 -1.20
CA PHE A 245 3.67 -11.41 -1.14
C PHE A 245 4.31 -10.83 0.13
N VAL A 246 5.07 -11.68 0.83
CA VAL A 246 5.80 -11.32 2.06
C VAL A 246 7.31 -11.28 1.79
N GLY A 247 7.94 -10.18 2.18
CA GLY A 247 9.39 -9.99 2.22
C GLY A 247 9.93 -9.86 3.64
N ASP A 248 11.25 -9.99 3.75
CA ASP A 248 12.00 -9.81 4.99
C ASP A 248 12.29 -8.32 5.22
N VAL A 249 11.73 -7.73 6.27
CA VAL A 249 11.97 -6.34 6.63
C VAL A 249 13.45 -6.08 6.98
N CYS A 250 14.17 -7.09 7.46
CA CYS A 250 15.60 -6.93 7.77
C CYS A 250 16.50 -7.04 6.53
N ALA A 251 15.94 -7.19 5.33
CA ALA A 251 16.72 -7.31 4.11
C ALA A 251 17.58 -6.06 3.89
N SER A 252 18.84 -6.29 3.49
CA SER A 252 19.80 -5.21 3.20
C SER A 252 19.39 -4.30 2.03
N SER A 253 18.39 -4.68 1.24
CA SER A 253 17.71 -3.87 0.23
C SER A 253 16.32 -4.44 -0.07
N TYR A 254 15.36 -3.58 -0.38
CA TYR A 254 14.03 -3.99 -0.80
C TYR A 254 13.85 -4.07 -2.32
N GLY A 255 14.89 -3.78 -3.10
CA GLY A 255 14.85 -3.93 -4.56
C GLY A 255 14.36 -5.32 -5.01
N PRO A 256 14.95 -6.43 -4.52
CA PRO A 256 14.48 -7.78 -4.86
C PRO A 256 13.03 -8.07 -4.45
N PHE A 257 12.58 -7.48 -3.33
CA PHE A 257 11.18 -7.60 -2.90
C PHE A 257 10.26 -6.90 -3.90
N PHE A 258 10.56 -5.66 -4.28
CA PHE A 258 9.74 -4.91 -5.23
C PHE A 258 9.81 -5.47 -6.66
N GLU A 259 10.93 -6.07 -7.08
CA GLU A 259 11.03 -6.82 -8.33
C GLU A 259 10.11 -8.06 -8.35
N ALA A 260 9.93 -8.71 -7.20
CA ALA A 260 9.00 -9.83 -7.07
C ALA A 260 7.55 -9.36 -6.97
N ALA A 261 7.27 -8.32 -6.18
CA ALA A 261 5.97 -7.70 -6.06
C ALA A 261 5.45 -7.19 -7.40
N LEU A 262 6.33 -6.63 -8.24
CA LEU A 262 5.99 -6.21 -9.59
C LEU A 262 5.37 -7.34 -10.43
N LYS A 263 5.89 -8.57 -10.32
CA LYS A 263 5.33 -9.73 -11.04
C LYS A 263 3.96 -10.13 -10.53
N VAL A 264 3.75 -10.03 -9.22
CA VAL A 264 2.44 -10.27 -8.58
C VAL A 264 1.42 -9.24 -9.08
N ILE A 265 1.82 -7.98 -9.17
CA ILE A 265 0.97 -6.90 -9.70
C ILE A 265 0.71 -7.09 -11.19
N GLU A 266 1.71 -7.47 -11.99
CA GLU A 266 1.53 -7.81 -13.41
C GLU A 266 0.48 -8.92 -13.58
N GLU A 267 0.59 -10.01 -12.83
CA GLU A 267 -0.36 -11.13 -12.89
C GLU A 267 -1.78 -10.71 -12.46
N ALA A 268 -1.91 -9.98 -11.36
CA ALA A 268 -3.21 -9.43 -10.92
C ALA A 268 -3.81 -8.46 -11.96
N CYS A 269 -2.97 -7.66 -12.61
CA CYS A 269 -3.39 -6.73 -13.64
C CYS A 269 -3.85 -7.42 -14.92
N GLU A 270 -3.20 -8.52 -15.35
CA GLU A 270 -3.60 -9.30 -16.53
C GLU A 270 -5.00 -9.92 -16.37
N GLU A 271 -5.33 -10.36 -15.15
CA GLU A 271 -6.64 -10.94 -14.82
C GLU A 271 -7.68 -9.88 -14.41
N PHE A 272 -7.29 -8.60 -14.34
CA PHE A 272 -8.21 -7.50 -14.02
C PHE A 272 -9.25 -7.33 -15.13
N PRO A 273 -10.55 -7.35 -14.81
CA PRO A 273 -11.60 -7.37 -15.81
C PRO A 273 -11.57 -6.11 -16.68
N PRO A 274 -11.93 -6.22 -17.97
CA PRO A 274 -12.01 -5.06 -18.85
C PRO A 274 -13.03 -4.05 -18.34
N GLN A 275 -12.69 -2.76 -18.44
CA GLN A 275 -13.57 -1.65 -18.07
C GLN A 275 -14.65 -1.35 -19.12
#